data_AF-A0A412IE24-F1
#
_entry.id   AF-A0A412IE24-F1
#
_cell.length_a   1.000
_cell.length_b   1.000
_cell.length_c   1.000
_cell.angle_alpha   90.00
_cell.angle_beta   90.00
_cell.angle_gamma   90.00
#
_symmetry.space_group_name_H-M   'P 1'
#
loop_
_entity.id
_entity.type
_entity.pdbx_description
1 polymer ?
#
loop_
_entity_poly.entity_id
_entity_poly.type
_entity_poly.pdbx_seq_one_letter_code
_entity_poly.pdbx_strand_id
1 'polypeptide(L)'
;MSVYKCKHFKIQELVCNHVMQHYSEEQIWSFLDEDLKKILDIIRERLNLPLTINQPKMGVFQRGLRCHQCDLVKNNKSPYISAHVQGKAVDILLPANCGITAEKARQDIEDFADELPCNIRFEHMQNGVPISWVHVDVRDNADDKKVYWF
;
A
#
# COMPACT_ATOMS: atom_id res chain seq x y z
N MET A 1 -7.26 23.04 -4.98
CA MET A 1 -7.65 21.68 -5.37
C MET A 1 -7.94 20.89 -4.11
N SER A 2 -9.06 20.16 -4.05
CA SER A 2 -9.40 19.31 -2.90
C SER A 2 -8.53 18.05 -2.89
N VAL A 3 -8.02 17.64 -1.74
CA VAL A 3 -7.25 16.40 -1.58
C VAL A 3 -8.15 15.19 -1.87
N TYR A 4 -7.75 14.29 -2.77
CA TYR A 4 -8.46 13.04 -3.02
C TYR A 4 -8.47 12.16 -1.75
N LYS A 5 -9.66 11.63 -1.40
CA LYS A 5 -9.88 10.67 -0.31
C LYS A 5 -10.36 9.35 -0.92
N CYS A 6 -9.84 8.22 -0.46
CA CYS A 6 -10.27 6.91 -0.94
C CYS A 6 -11.77 6.72 -0.71
N LYS A 7 -12.43 6.03 -1.64
CA LYS A 7 -13.85 5.68 -1.54
C LYS A 7 -14.07 4.49 -0.61
N HIS A 8 -13.15 3.51 -0.66
CA HIS A 8 -13.34 2.22 0.00
C HIS A 8 -12.49 2.01 1.26
N PHE A 9 -11.58 2.93 1.56
CA PHE A 9 -10.65 2.84 2.69
C PHE A 9 -10.79 4.04 3.62
N LYS A 10 -10.81 3.79 4.93
CA LYS A 10 -10.71 4.84 5.94
C LYS A 10 -9.25 5.20 6.15
N ILE A 11 -8.98 6.45 6.50
CA ILE A 11 -7.61 6.95 6.66
C ILE A 11 -6.77 6.12 7.66
N GLN A 12 -7.39 5.67 8.76
CA GLN A 12 -6.76 4.84 9.79
C GLN A 12 -6.29 3.47 9.29
N GLU A 13 -6.80 3.01 8.14
CA GLU A 13 -6.36 1.77 7.49
C GLU A 13 -5.08 2.01 6.69
N LEU A 14 -4.78 3.26 6.32
CA LEU A 14 -3.71 3.64 5.40
C LEU A 14 -2.49 4.25 6.08
N VAL A 15 -2.56 4.57 7.37
CA VAL A 15 -1.45 5.22 8.09
C VAL A 15 -1.20 4.63 9.47
N CYS A 16 0.01 4.77 9.98
CA CYS A 16 0.34 4.30 11.32
C CYS A 16 -0.36 5.10 12.42
N ASN A 17 -0.48 4.49 13.60
CA ASN A 17 -1.18 5.11 14.74
C ASN A 17 -0.52 6.41 15.22
N HIS A 18 0.82 6.51 15.16
CA HIS A 18 1.51 7.74 15.57
C HIS A 18 1.06 8.96 14.74
N VAL A 19 0.89 8.78 13.43
CA VAL A 19 0.40 9.83 12.53
C VAL A 19 -1.04 10.19 12.87
N MET A 20 -1.91 9.19 13.08
CA MET A 20 -3.31 9.40 13.49
C MET A 20 -3.44 10.19 14.80
N GLN A 21 -2.49 10.05 15.71
CA GLN A 21 -2.50 10.72 17.01
C GLN A 21 -2.05 12.18 16.97
N HIS A 22 -1.30 12.60 15.93
CA HIS A 22 -0.65 13.92 15.90
C HIS A 22 -1.18 14.86 14.82
N TYR A 23 -1.85 14.35 13.78
CA TYR A 23 -2.29 15.14 12.64
C TYR A 23 -3.81 15.02 12.43
N SER A 24 -4.41 16.06 11.85
CA SER A 24 -5.81 15.99 11.45
C SER A 24 -6.00 15.03 10.27
N GLU A 25 -7.18 14.43 10.14
CA GLU A 25 -7.47 13.54 9.00
C GLU A 25 -7.21 14.23 7.65
N GLU A 26 -7.55 15.52 7.50
CA GLU A 26 -7.31 16.27 6.26
C GLU A 26 -5.82 16.39 5.92
N GLN A 27 -4.97 16.65 6.92
CA GLN A 27 -3.51 16.67 6.72
C GLN A 27 -3.01 15.28 6.33
N ILE A 28 -3.50 14.23 6.99
CA ILE A 28 -3.04 12.86 6.74
C ILE A 28 -3.38 12.42 5.32
N TRP A 29 -4.55 12.78 4.80
CA TRP A 29 -4.92 12.52 3.40
C TRP A 29 -3.94 13.16 2.40
N SER A 30 -3.30 14.27 2.76
CA SER A 30 -2.31 14.96 1.92
C SER A 30 -0.92 14.33 1.96
N PHE A 31 -0.62 13.49 2.96
CA PHE A 31 0.66 12.77 3.06
C PHE A 31 0.73 11.55 2.15
N LEU A 32 -0.44 11.04 1.74
CA LEU A 32 -0.55 9.90 0.85
C LEU A 32 -0.58 10.37 -0.60
N ASP A 33 0.18 9.68 -1.44
CA ASP A 33 0.23 9.92 -2.88
C ASP A 33 -1.17 9.79 -3.51
N GLU A 34 -1.51 10.72 -4.40
CA GLU A 34 -2.83 10.75 -5.02
C GLU A 34 -3.07 9.55 -5.94
N ASP A 35 -2.07 9.11 -6.69
CA ASP A 35 -2.20 7.99 -7.60
C ASP A 35 -2.28 6.68 -6.83
N LEU A 36 -1.52 6.55 -5.73
CA LEU A 36 -1.69 5.42 -4.81
C LEU A 36 -3.14 5.30 -4.33
N LYS A 37 -3.75 6.41 -3.89
CA LYS A 37 -5.14 6.39 -3.39
C LYS A 37 -6.14 5.96 -4.47
N LYS A 38 -5.99 6.44 -5.71
CA LYS A 38 -6.83 6.04 -6.85
C LYS A 38 -6.63 4.57 -7.21
N ILE A 39 -5.38 4.11 -7.24
CA ILE A 39 -5.02 2.70 -7.49
C ILE A 39 -5.69 1.79 -6.46
N LEU A 40 -5.67 2.16 -5.18
CA LEU A 40 -6.32 1.35 -4.15
C LEU A 40 -7.82 1.19 -4.37
N ASP A 41 -8.51 2.27 -4.76
CA ASP A 41 -9.93 2.18 -5.09
C ASP A 41 -10.17 1.28 -6.33
N ILE A 42 -9.35 1.40 -7.38
CA ILE A 42 -9.45 0.55 -8.59
C ILE A 42 -9.19 -0.91 -8.25
N ILE A 43 -8.11 -1.22 -7.52
CA ILE A 43 -7.80 -2.59 -7.09
C ILE A 43 -8.95 -3.16 -6.26
N ARG A 44 -9.50 -2.36 -5.34
CA ARG A 44 -10.63 -2.79 -4.48
C ARG A 44 -11.89 -3.06 -5.29
N GLU A 45 -12.17 -2.27 -6.31
CA GLU A 45 -13.31 -2.43 -7.23
C GLU A 45 -13.14 -3.63 -8.15
N ARG A 46 -11.94 -3.81 -8.72
CA ARG A 46 -11.63 -4.86 -9.71
C ARG A 46 -11.47 -6.24 -9.09
N LEU A 47 -10.75 -6.37 -7.98
CA LEU A 47 -10.67 -7.64 -7.27
C LEU A 47 -11.99 -8.01 -6.60
N ASN A 48 -12.83 -7.01 -6.28
CA ASN A 48 -14.11 -7.19 -5.59
C ASN A 48 -14.00 -8.01 -4.29
N LEU A 49 -12.86 -7.89 -3.59
CA LEU A 49 -12.59 -8.56 -2.32
C LEU A 49 -12.43 -7.52 -1.21
N PRO A 50 -12.79 -7.84 0.06
CA PRO A 50 -12.43 -6.98 1.17
C PRO A 50 -10.91 -6.98 1.35
N LEU A 51 -10.26 -5.86 1.04
CA LEU A 51 -8.82 -5.68 1.14
C LEU A 51 -8.47 -5.03 2.47
N THR A 52 -7.56 -5.63 3.23
CA THR A 52 -7.13 -5.10 4.52
C THR A 52 -5.72 -4.53 4.42
N ILE A 53 -5.50 -3.30 4.88
CA ILE A 53 -4.14 -2.72 4.97
C ILE A 53 -3.74 -2.73 6.44
N ASN A 54 -4.04 -1.70 7.23
CA ASN A 54 -3.87 -1.77 8.69
C ASN A 54 -5.10 -2.40 9.36
N GLN A 55 -4.88 -3.04 10.52
CA GLN A 55 -5.93 -3.53 11.41
C GLN A 55 -5.76 -2.90 12.79
N PRO A 56 -6.21 -1.64 13.00
CA PRO A 56 -6.06 -0.94 14.28
C PRO A 56 -6.58 -1.72 15.49
N LYS A 57 -7.72 -2.41 15.32
CA LYS A 57 -8.33 -3.23 16.38
C LYS A 57 -7.46 -4.43 16.81
N MET A 58 -6.53 -4.86 15.96
CA MET A 58 -5.60 -5.96 16.22
C MET A 58 -4.16 -5.46 16.48
N GLY A 59 -3.96 -4.14 16.60
CA GLY A 59 -2.64 -3.57 16.83
C GLY A 59 -1.72 -3.55 15.60
N VAL A 60 -2.25 -3.78 14.39
CA VAL A 60 -1.46 -3.79 13.15
C VAL A 60 -1.53 -2.43 12.47
N PHE A 61 -0.41 -1.70 12.44
CA PHE A 61 -0.35 -0.30 11.98
C PHE A 61 0.73 0.00 10.94
N GLN A 62 1.56 -0.97 10.56
CA GLN A 62 2.77 -0.74 9.76
C GLN A 62 2.66 -1.29 8.32
N ARG A 63 1.44 -1.39 7.78
CA ARG A 63 1.16 -1.84 6.40
C ARG A 63 0.83 -0.68 5.45
N GLY A 64 0.52 0.51 5.96
CA GLY A 64 0.36 1.75 5.17
C GLY A 64 1.55 2.71 5.32
N LEU A 65 1.28 4.02 5.42
CA LEU A 65 2.29 5.05 5.73
C LEU A 65 2.99 4.76 7.06
N ARG A 66 4.33 4.75 7.03
CA ARG A 66 5.18 4.55 8.21
C ARG A 66 5.89 5.86 8.55
N CYS A 67 5.85 6.27 9.82
CA CYS A 67 6.61 7.42 10.30
C CYS A 67 7.92 6.98 10.97
N HIS A 68 8.82 7.93 11.24
CA HIS A 68 10.10 7.67 11.90
C HIS A 68 9.99 6.98 13.28
N GLN A 69 8.83 7.06 13.95
CA GLN A 69 8.60 6.42 15.26
C GLN A 69 8.13 4.96 15.15
N CYS A 70 7.79 4.48 13.95
CA CYS A 70 7.39 3.09 13.71
C CYS A 70 8.57 2.13 13.94
N ASP A 71 8.32 0.97 14.56
CA ASP A 71 9.38 0.00 14.87
C ASP A 71 10.17 -0.44 13.63
N LEU A 72 9.47 -0.68 12.51
CA LEU A 72 10.10 -1.05 11.24
C LEU A 72 10.96 0.06 10.63
N VAL A 73 10.82 1.31 11.09
CA VAL A 73 11.61 2.46 10.62
C VAL A 73 12.74 2.75 11.60
N LYS A 74 12.43 2.91 12.89
CA LYS A 74 13.40 3.35 13.92
C LYS A 74 14.52 2.33 14.18
N ASN A 75 14.29 1.06 13.88
CA ASN A 75 15.27 -0.01 14.12
C ASN A 75 16.28 -0.19 12.97
N ASN A 76 16.17 0.57 11.87
CA ASN A 76 17.12 0.48 10.76
C ASN A 76 18.45 1.16 11.11
N LYS A 77 19.55 0.51 10.73
CA LYS A 77 20.92 1.01 10.93
C LYS A 77 21.48 1.76 9.72
N SER A 78 20.77 1.74 8.60
CA SER A 78 21.10 2.38 7.33
C SER A 78 19.99 3.34 6.93
N PRO A 79 20.24 4.27 5.99
CA PRO A 79 19.19 5.12 5.42
C PRO A 79 17.99 4.29 4.97
N TYR A 80 16.82 4.55 5.56
CA TYR A 80 15.60 3.80 5.31
C TYR A 80 14.61 4.65 4.50
N ILE A 81 14.77 4.63 3.18
CA ILE A 81 13.93 5.38 2.24
C ILE A 81 13.01 4.39 1.51
N SER A 82 12.03 3.86 2.24
CA SER A 82 11.01 2.99 1.68
C SER A 82 9.83 3.81 1.13
N ALA A 83 9.11 3.26 0.15
CA ALA A 83 7.90 3.89 -0.37
C ALA A 83 6.82 4.07 0.71
N HIS A 84 6.80 3.23 1.75
CA HIS A 84 5.91 3.41 2.90
C HIS A 84 6.16 4.71 3.67
N VAL A 85 7.43 5.11 3.84
CA VAL A 85 7.75 6.38 4.54
C VAL A 85 7.40 7.60 3.66
N GLN A 86 7.35 7.40 2.35
CA GLN A 86 7.01 8.42 1.37
C GLN A 86 5.49 8.53 1.08
N GLY A 87 4.64 7.73 1.73
CA GLY A 87 3.20 7.71 1.46
C GLY A 87 2.84 7.14 0.08
N LYS A 88 3.73 6.33 -0.50
CA LYS A 88 3.64 5.78 -1.86
C LYS A 88 3.46 4.26 -1.90
N ALA A 89 3.34 3.57 -0.76
CA ALA A 89 3.14 2.12 -0.72
C ALA A 89 2.13 1.67 0.32
N VAL A 90 1.56 0.49 0.07
CA VAL A 90 0.80 -0.28 1.05
C VAL A 90 1.07 -1.78 0.93
N ASP A 91 0.87 -2.51 2.02
CA ASP A 91 0.86 -3.96 2.10
C ASP A 91 -0.58 -4.45 2.26
N ILE A 92 -1.17 -5.00 1.21
CA ILE A 92 -2.55 -5.46 1.19
C ILE A 92 -2.62 -6.92 1.62
N LEU A 93 -3.41 -7.20 2.66
CA LEU A 93 -3.77 -8.54 3.10
C LEU A 93 -5.12 -8.94 2.49
N LEU A 94 -5.11 -10.09 1.83
CA LEU A 94 -6.30 -10.72 1.29
C LEU A 94 -7.07 -11.47 2.39
N PRO A 95 -8.39 -11.64 2.28
CA PRO A 95 -9.15 -12.45 3.23
C PRO A 95 -8.66 -13.90 3.21
N ALA A 96 -8.51 -14.51 4.40
CA ALA A 96 -8.03 -15.89 4.51
C ALA A 96 -8.86 -16.91 3.69
N ASN A 97 -10.15 -16.62 3.47
CA ASN A 97 -11.09 -17.52 2.81
C ASN A 97 -11.48 -17.05 1.39
N CYS A 98 -10.74 -16.13 0.77
CA CYS A 98 -11.05 -15.65 -0.59
C CYS A 98 -10.64 -16.62 -1.70
N GLY A 99 -9.86 -17.66 -1.39
CA GLY A 99 -9.45 -18.69 -2.35
C GLY A 99 -8.33 -18.28 -3.30
N ILE A 100 -7.77 -17.07 -3.17
CA ILE A 100 -6.64 -16.60 -3.97
C ILE A 100 -5.43 -16.25 -3.10
N THR A 101 -4.24 -16.44 -3.66
CA THR A 101 -2.97 -16.08 -3.02
C THR A 101 -2.57 -14.63 -3.36
N ALA A 102 -1.63 -14.06 -2.61
CA ALA A 102 -1.06 -12.75 -2.95
C ALA A 102 -0.42 -12.74 -4.35
N GLU A 103 0.19 -13.86 -4.75
CA GLU A 103 0.76 -14.02 -6.08
C GLU A 103 -0.32 -13.97 -7.17
N LYS A 104 -1.42 -14.71 -6.99
CA LYS A 104 -2.53 -14.67 -7.93
C LYS A 104 -3.18 -13.29 -7.99
N ALA A 105 -3.33 -12.62 -6.85
CA ALA A 105 -3.85 -11.26 -6.82
C ALA A 105 -2.94 -10.26 -7.56
N ARG A 106 -1.60 -10.38 -7.46
CA ARG A 106 -0.67 -9.57 -8.26
C ARG A 106 -0.88 -9.78 -9.76
N GLN A 107 -1.01 -11.02 -10.19
CA GLN A 107 -1.31 -11.36 -11.60
C GLN A 107 -2.66 -10.79 -12.05
N ASP A 108 -3.71 -10.94 -11.23
CA ASP A 108 -5.03 -10.39 -11.54
C ASP A 108 -4.99 -8.86 -11.65
N ILE A 109 -4.18 -8.17 -10.83
CA ILE A 109 -3.98 -6.72 -10.94
C ILE A 109 -3.20 -6.35 -12.20
N GLU A 110 -2.22 -7.14 -12.59
CA GLU A 110 -1.47 -6.94 -13.83
C GLU A 110 -2.36 -7.04 -15.07
N ASP A 111 -3.35 -7.95 -15.06
CA ASP A 111 -4.31 -8.13 -16.16
C ASP A 111 -5.18 -6.88 -16.44
N PHE A 112 -5.41 -6.03 -15.43
CA PHE A 112 -6.12 -4.74 -15.59
C PHE A 112 -5.23 -3.52 -15.36
N ALA A 113 -3.90 -3.68 -15.40
CA ALA A 113 -2.98 -2.59 -15.07
C ALA A 113 -3.14 -1.37 -15.97
N ASP A 114 -3.56 -1.53 -17.22
CA ASP A 114 -3.79 -0.44 -18.18
C ASP A 114 -4.82 0.59 -17.68
N GLU A 115 -5.70 0.21 -16.75
CA GLU A 115 -6.69 1.10 -16.15
C GLU A 115 -6.13 1.96 -15.01
N LEU A 116 -4.96 1.60 -14.48
CA LEU A 116 -4.33 2.31 -13.38
C LEU A 116 -3.79 3.67 -13.87
N PRO A 117 -3.90 4.73 -13.07
CA PRO A 117 -3.49 6.09 -13.47
C PRO A 117 -1.98 6.25 -13.65
N CYS A 118 -1.16 5.35 -13.09
CA CYS A 118 0.30 5.41 -13.19
C CYS A 118 0.92 4.01 -13.24
N ASN A 119 2.25 3.95 -13.30
CA ASN A 119 3.01 2.70 -13.18
C ASN A 119 3.01 2.23 -11.72
N ILE A 120 3.01 0.92 -11.51
CA ILE A 120 3.06 0.31 -10.17
C ILE A 120 4.20 -0.68 -10.07
N ARG A 121 4.59 -0.96 -8.83
CA ARG A 121 5.64 -1.93 -8.52
C ARG A 121 5.17 -2.89 -7.44
N PHE A 122 5.52 -4.16 -7.61
CA PHE A 122 5.19 -5.24 -6.68
C PHE A 122 6.47 -5.80 -6.07
N GLU A 123 6.58 -5.74 -4.74
CA GLU A 123 7.51 -6.62 -4.03
C GLU A 123 6.85 -8.00 -4.01
N HIS A 124 7.54 -9.03 -4.50
CA HIS A 124 6.97 -10.38 -4.55
C HIS A 124 7.78 -11.41 -3.76
N MET A 125 9.06 -11.12 -3.50
CA MET A 125 9.97 -12.04 -2.78
C MET A 125 10.61 -11.36 -1.57
N GLN A 126 10.68 -12.10 -0.47
CA GLN A 126 11.48 -11.72 0.69
C GLN A 126 12.40 -12.89 1.04
N ASN A 127 13.72 -12.66 0.97
CA ASN A 127 14.74 -13.68 1.23
C ASN A 127 14.56 -14.98 0.40
N GLY A 128 14.13 -14.83 -0.87
CA GLY A 128 13.90 -15.96 -1.78
C GLY A 128 12.58 -16.71 -1.54
N VAL A 129 11.71 -16.21 -0.66
CA VAL A 129 10.38 -16.78 -0.39
C VAL A 129 9.29 -15.80 -0.83
N PRO A 130 8.23 -16.25 -1.53
CA PRO A 130 7.12 -15.38 -1.89
C PRO A 130 6.44 -14.76 -0.68
N ILE A 131 6.20 -13.45 -0.71
CA ILE A 131 5.46 -12.77 0.37
C ILE A 131 3.96 -13.09 0.30
N SER A 132 3.33 -13.19 1.46
CA SER A 132 1.91 -13.56 1.61
C SER A 132 0.94 -12.37 1.55
N TRP A 133 1.45 -11.15 1.36
CA TRP A 133 0.66 -9.94 1.13
C TRP A 133 1.01 -9.33 -0.23
N VAL A 134 0.13 -8.49 -0.75
CA VAL A 134 0.37 -7.73 -1.97
C VAL A 134 0.97 -6.39 -1.57
N HIS A 135 2.30 -6.31 -1.57
CA HIS A 135 2.99 -5.03 -1.50
C HIS A 135 2.84 -4.32 -2.84
N VAL A 136 2.28 -3.11 -2.84
CA VAL A 136 2.17 -2.28 -4.04
C VAL A 136 2.69 -0.88 -3.75
N ASP A 137 3.51 -0.34 -4.65
CA ASP A 137 3.98 1.02 -4.59
C ASP A 137 3.96 1.75 -5.94
N VAL A 138 3.86 3.08 -5.88
CA VAL A 138 3.75 3.98 -7.05
C VAL A 138 5.02 4.78 -7.31
N ARG A 139 6.19 4.27 -6.92
CA ARG A 139 7.45 4.88 -7.36
C ARG A 139 7.72 4.51 -8.82
N ASP A 140 8.45 5.39 -9.49
CA ASP A 140 8.94 5.09 -10.82
C ASP A 140 9.87 3.86 -10.80
N ASN A 141 9.91 3.17 -11.93
CA ASN A 141 10.84 2.09 -12.18
C ASN A 141 11.73 2.46 -13.37
N ALA A 142 12.99 2.01 -13.35
CA ALA A 142 13.99 2.38 -14.35
C ALA A 142 13.67 1.86 -15.77
N ASP A 143 12.79 0.85 -15.86
CA ASP A 143 12.40 0.21 -17.11
C ASP A 143 11.14 0.85 -17.74
N ASP A 144 10.55 1.87 -17.10
CA ASP A 144 9.26 2.49 -17.47
C ASP A 144 8.14 1.47 -17.73
N LYS A 145 8.18 0.34 -17.02
CA LYS A 145 7.18 -0.71 -17.13
C LYS A 145 5.92 -0.30 -16.41
N LYS A 146 4.77 -0.62 -17.01
CA LYS A 146 3.45 -0.42 -16.40
C LYS A 146 3.32 -1.13 -15.04
N VAL A 147 3.84 -2.37 -14.98
CA VAL A 147 3.95 -3.17 -13.76
C VAL A 147 5.40 -3.67 -13.65
N TYR A 148 6.05 -3.41 -12.52
CA TYR A 148 7.41 -3.86 -12.24
C TYR A 148 7.46 -4.77 -11.00
N TRP A 149 7.95 -5.99 -11.18
CA TRP A 149 8.08 -6.97 -10.10
C TRP A 149 9.52 -6.96 -9.56
N PHE A 150 9.70 -6.89 -8.23
CA PHE A 150 11.01 -6.83 -7.56
C PHE A 150 11.12 -7.65 -6.27
#